data_AF-A2FE11-F1
#
_entry.id   AF-A2FE11-F1
#
_cell.length_a   1.000
_cell.length_b   1.000
_cell.length_c   1.000
_cell.angle_alpha   90.00
_cell.angle_beta   90.00
_cell.angle_gamma   90.00
#
_symmetry.space_group_name_H-M   'P 1'
#
loop_
_entity.id
_entity.type
_entity.pdbx_description
1 polymer ?
#
loop_
_entity_poly.entity_id
_entity_poly.type
_entity_poly.pdbx_seq_one_letter_code
_entity_poly.pdbx_strand_id
1 'polypeptide(L)'
;MVGCLMLTLATGLEPYSSLKTPFLFINALKNEIPPTEIDKIDDPLLQSLVRSCFQPSTKRPTARELLEHPFFHQQFPDNLPLQQDPTFEVLL
;
A
#
# COMPACT_ATOMS: atom_id res chain seq x y z
N MET A 1 -9.34 3.52 0.68
CA MET A 1 -8.46 4.07 1.73
C MET A 1 -7.40 3.08 2.18
N VAL A 2 -7.74 1.80 2.41
CA VAL A 2 -6.79 0.74 2.82
C VAL A 2 -5.52 0.67 1.96
N GLY A 3 -5.65 0.70 0.62
CA GLY A 3 -4.49 0.66 -0.29
C GLY A 3 -3.47 1.80 -0.08
N CYS A 4 -3.94 3.02 0.23
CA CYS A 4 -3.06 4.15 0.51
C CYS A 4 -2.24 3.95 1.79
N LEU A 5 -2.88 3.41 2.83
CA LEU A 5 -2.21 3.12 4.11
C LEU A 5 -1.17 2.02 3.94
N MET A 6 -1.52 0.92 3.28
CA MET A 6 -0.57 -0.17 3.02
C MET A 6 0.62 0.29 2.19
N LEU A 7 0.38 1.12 1.16
CA LEU A 7 1.46 1.72 0.38
C LEU A 7 2.40 2.57 1.25
N THR A 8 1.83 3.42 2.11
CA THR A 8 2.60 4.29 3.01
C THR A 8 3.42 3.46 3.99
N LEU A 9 2.84 2.42 4.59
CA LEU A 9 3.53 1.53 5.53
C LEU A 9 4.64 0.72 4.85
N ALA A 10 4.41 0.27 3.62
CA ALA A 10 5.38 -0.54 2.88
C ALA A 10 6.58 0.28 2.38
N THR A 11 6.37 1.55 2.04
CA THR A 11 7.38 2.36 1.34
C THR A 11 7.89 3.56 2.14
N GLY A 12 7.19 3.96 3.20
CA GLY A 12 7.44 5.22 3.92
C GLY A 12 7.09 6.47 3.11
N LEU A 13 6.44 6.33 1.95
CA LEU A 13 6.13 7.43 1.03
C LEU A 13 4.64 7.74 1.02
N GLU A 14 4.33 9.03 0.87
CA GLU A 14 2.96 9.46 0.64
C GLU A 14 2.48 9.01 -0.76
N PRO A 15 1.27 8.43 -0.87
CA PRO A 15 0.68 8.08 -2.17
C PRO A 15 0.60 9.30 -3.09
N TYR A 16 0.98 9.15 -4.35
CA TYR A 16 0.99 10.23 -5.34
C TYR A 16 1.97 11.37 -5.02
N SER A 17 2.96 11.15 -4.15
CA SER A 17 4.01 12.13 -3.85
C SER A 17 4.80 12.60 -5.08
N SER A 18 4.82 11.83 -6.16
CA SER A 18 5.39 12.24 -7.45
C SER A 18 4.59 13.36 -8.16
N LEU A 19 3.31 13.54 -7.85
CA LEU A 19 2.43 14.51 -8.48
C LEU A 19 2.49 15.87 -7.77
N LYS A 20 3.29 16.79 -8.31
CA LYS A 20 3.62 18.08 -7.66
C LYS A 20 2.52 19.13 -7.67
N THR A 21 1.44 18.94 -8.44
CA THR A 21 0.37 19.93 -8.56
C THR A 21 -1.00 19.32 -8.30
N PRO A 22 -1.93 20.07 -7.66
CA PRO A 22 -3.29 19.60 -7.43
C PRO A 22 -4.02 19.19 -8.72
N PHE A 23 -3.74 19.88 -9.83
CA PHE A 23 -4.31 19.54 -11.13
C PHE A 23 -3.91 18.14 -11.60
N LEU A 24 -2.63 17.79 -11.49
CA LEU A 24 -2.14 16.45 -11.86
C LEU A 24 -2.74 15.37 -10.95
N PHE A 25 -2.84 15.65 -9.65
CA PHE A 25 -3.47 14.75 -8.70
C PHE A 25 -4.95 14.49 -9.02
N ILE A 26 -5.74 15.55 -9.22
CA ILE A 26 -7.14 15.43 -9.60
C ILE A 26 -7.29 14.69 -10.94
N ASN A 27 -6.41 14.96 -11.90
CA ASN A 27 -6.42 14.26 -13.18
C ASN A 27 -6.13 12.77 -13.01
N ALA A 28 -5.16 12.39 -12.18
CA ALA A 28 -4.86 10.99 -11.89
C ALA A 28 -6.04 10.28 -11.24
N LEU A 29 -6.70 10.92 -10.25
CA LEU A 29 -7.89 10.36 -9.61
C LEU A 29 -9.06 10.17 -10.59
N LYS A 30 -9.31 11.15 -11.45
CA LYS A 30 -10.40 11.08 -12.46
C LYS A 30 -10.17 9.98 -13.48
N ASN A 31 -8.93 9.74 -13.86
CA ASN A 31 -8.55 8.71 -14.83
C ASN A 31 -8.22 7.36 -14.15
N GLU A 32 -8.51 7.21 -12.85
CA GLU A 32 -8.25 6.00 -12.06
C GLU A 32 -6.79 5.50 -12.19
N ILE A 33 -5.84 6.43 -12.29
CA ILE A 33 -4.41 6.13 -12.41
C ILE A 33 -3.85 5.80 -11.02
N PRO A 34 -3.21 4.62 -10.83
CA PRO A 34 -2.63 4.24 -9.55
C PRO A 34 -1.36 5.06 -9.22
N PRO A 35 -0.99 5.19 -7.94
CA PRO A 35 0.24 5.84 -7.53
C PRO A 35 1.47 5.05 -8.01
N THR A 36 2.48 5.76 -8.52
CA THR A 36 3.75 5.19 -9.00
C THR A 36 4.59 4.58 -7.88
N GLU A 37 4.34 5.00 -6.64
CA GLU A 37 5.09 4.52 -5.47
C GLU A 37 4.85 3.03 -5.21
N ILE A 38 3.79 2.42 -5.77
CA ILE A 38 3.53 0.96 -5.67
C ILE A 38 4.71 0.16 -6.23
N ASP A 39 5.36 0.66 -7.28
CA ASP A 39 6.48 -0.02 -7.93
C ASP A 39 7.73 -0.07 -7.04
N LYS A 40 7.74 0.67 -5.91
CA LYS A 40 8.82 0.68 -4.92
C LYS A 40 8.64 -0.34 -3.80
N ILE A 41 7.54 -1.10 -3.80
CA ILE A 41 7.33 -2.18 -2.83
C ILE A 41 8.18 -3.39 -3.24
N ASP A 42 9.09 -3.82 -2.35
CA ASP A 42 10.02 -4.93 -2.62
C ASP A 42 9.34 -6.31 -2.61
N ASP A 43 8.40 -6.53 -1.69
CA ASP A 43 7.66 -7.80 -1.61
C ASP A 43 6.63 -7.89 -2.75
N PRO A 44 6.74 -8.84 -3.70
CA PRO A 44 5.84 -8.95 -4.84
C PRO A 44 4.40 -9.30 -4.45
N LEU A 45 4.19 -10.03 -3.35
CA LEU A 45 2.85 -10.35 -2.85
C LEU A 45 2.21 -9.13 -2.21
N LEU A 46 2.97 -8.36 -1.44
CA LEU A 46 2.50 -7.08 -0.90
C LEU A 46 2.21 -6.09 -2.03
N GLN A 47 3.09 -6.00 -3.03
CA GLN A 47 2.91 -5.14 -4.19
C GLN A 47 1.64 -5.50 -4.96
N SER A 48 1.39 -6.79 -5.19
CA SER A 48 0.16 -7.31 -5.83
C SER A 48 -1.08 -6.93 -5.02
N LEU A 49 -1.05 -7.16 -3.70
CA LEU A 49 -2.14 -6.81 -2.80
C LEU A 49 -2.47 -5.32 -2.85
N VAL A 50 -1.45 -4.46 -2.72
CA VAL A 50 -1.62 -3.01 -2.76
C VAL A 50 -2.15 -2.58 -4.13
N ARG A 51 -1.60 -3.10 -5.24
CA ARG A 51 -2.06 -2.79 -6.60
C ARG A 51 -3.54 -3.15 -6.82
N SER A 52 -4.03 -4.23 -6.22
CA SER A 52 -5.45 -4.61 -6.29
C SER A 52 -6.38 -3.53 -5.70
N CYS A 53 -5.93 -2.81 -4.65
CA CYS A 53 -6.70 -1.76 -4.00
C CYS A 53 -6.89 -0.51 -4.88
N PHE A 54 -6.01 -0.30 -5.86
CA PHE A 54 -6.05 0.83 -6.79
C PHE A 54 -6.66 0.46 -8.15
N GLN A 55 -7.27 -0.72 -8.27
CA GLN A 55 -8.10 -1.04 -9.44
C GLN A 55 -9.30 -0.08 -9.57
N PRO A 56 -9.84 0.06 -10.79
CA PRO A 56 -11.08 0.81 -11.03
C PRO A 56 -12.18 0.40 -10.06
N SER A 57 -13.10 1.33 -9.78
CA SER A 57 -14.17 1.15 -8.79
C SER A 57 -14.96 -0.16 -8.96
N THR A 58 -15.18 -0.61 -10.20
CA THR A 58 -15.90 -1.85 -10.54
C THR A 58 -15.12 -3.14 -10.32
N LYS A 59 -13.80 -3.06 -10.20
CA LYS A 59 -12.88 -4.21 -10.06
C LYS A 59 -12.16 -4.23 -8.70
N ARG A 60 -12.38 -3.22 -7.87
CA ARG A 60 -11.74 -3.13 -6.55
C ARG A 60 -12.28 -4.25 -5.65
N PRO A 61 -11.42 -5.06 -5.04
CA PRO A 61 -11.85 -6.14 -4.16
C PRO A 61 -12.49 -5.59 -2.89
N THR A 62 -13.42 -6.36 -2.34
CA THR A 62 -13.97 -6.17 -1.01
C THR A 62 -12.92 -6.48 0.06
N ALA A 63 -13.17 -6.04 1.30
CA ALA A 63 -12.30 -6.37 2.43
C ALA A 63 -12.13 -7.89 2.62
N ARG A 64 -13.19 -8.67 2.39
CA ARG A 64 -13.13 -10.13 2.46
C ARG A 64 -12.19 -10.72 1.42
N GLU A 65 -12.34 -10.30 0.16
CA GLU A 65 -11.48 -10.78 -0.94
C GLU A 65 -10.03 -10.35 -0.75
N LEU A 66 -9.78 -9.17 -0.16
CA LEU A 66 -8.42 -8.73 0.20
C LEU A 66 -7.77 -9.64 1.24
N LEU A 67 -8.52 -10.08 2.25
CA LEU A 67 -8.02 -10.99 3.28
C LEU A 67 -7.75 -12.40 2.73
N GLU A 68 -8.43 -12.79 1.65
CA GLU A 68 -8.19 -14.04 0.94
C GLU A 68 -6.90 -14.01 0.09
N HIS A 69 -6.21 -12.86 -0.03
CA HIS A 69 -4.99 -12.72 -0.80
C HIS A 69 -3.82 -13.57 -0.22
N PRO A 70 -2.94 -14.17 -1.06
CA PRO A 70 -1.83 -15.02 -0.61
C PRO A 70 -0.88 -14.35 0.40
N PHE A 71 -0.74 -13.02 0.34
CA PHE A 71 0.07 -12.24 1.28
C PHE A 71 -0.28 -12.54 2.75
N PHE A 72 -1.57 -12.64 3.08
CA PHE A 72 -2.02 -12.90 4.46
C PHE A 72 -1.90 -14.36 4.89
N HIS A 73 -1.58 -15.26 3.95
CA HIS A 73 -1.41 -16.69 4.20
C HIS A 73 0.06 -17.11 4.21
N GLN A 74 0.99 -16.14 4.13
CA GLN A 74 2.41 -16.41 4.27
C GLN A 74 2.73 -16.86 5.70
N GLN A 75 3.52 -17.92 5.81
CA GLN A 75 4.09 -18.33 7.08
C GLN A 75 5.30 -17.45 7.36
N PHE A 76 5.18 -16.55 8.33
CA PHE A 76 6.32 -15.84 8.86
C PHE A 76 7.06 -16.79 9.81
N PRO A 77 8.39 -16.93 9.70
CA PRO A 77 9.12 -17.71 10.68
C PRO A 77 8.95 -17.05 12.06
N ASP A 78 8.64 -17.85 13.08
CA ASP A 78 8.39 -17.41 14.46
C ASP A 78 9.54 -16.61 15.09
N ASN A 79 10.71 -16.58 14.42
CA ASN A 79 11.98 -16.08 14.94
C ASN A 79 12.51 -14.84 14.21
N LEU A 80 11.65 -14.05 13.54
CA LEU A 80 12.09 -12.73 13.08
C LEU A 80 12.40 -11.87 14.32
N PRO A 81 13.64 -11.37 14.49
CA PRO A 81 13.90 -10.40 15.54
C PRO A 81 12.95 -9.23 15.30
N LEU A 82 12.09 -8.94 16.29
CA LEU A 82 11.29 -7.74 16.32
C LEU A 82 12.29 -6.58 16.29
N GLN A 83 12.51 -6.02 15.11
CA GLN A 83 13.29 -4.81 14.96
C GLN A 83 12.37 -3.71 15.47
N GLN A 84 12.40 -3.48 16.78
CA GLN A 84 11.70 -2.39 17.42
C GLN A 84 12.24 -1.11 16.79
N ASP A 85 11.40 -0.42 16.03
CA ASP A 85 11.72 0.92 15.58
C ASP A 85 11.73 1.82 16.82
N PRO A 86 12.88 2.37 17.25
CA PRO A 86 12.98 3.18 18.47
C PRO A 86 12.19 4.50 18.37
N THR A 87 11.66 4.83 17.19
CA THR A 87 10.91 6.07 16.96
C THR A 87 9.51 6.05 17.60
N PHE A 88 8.98 4.88 17.97
CA PHE A 88 7.62 4.78 18.53
C PHE A 88 7.52 5.12 20.03
N GLU A 89 8.62 5.18 20.78
CA GLU A 89 8.60 5.46 22.23
C GLU A 89 8.52 6.96 22.60
N VAL A 90 8.57 7.89 21.64
CA VAL A 90 8.67 9.34 21.94
C VAL A 90 7.33 10.10 21.79
N LEU A 91 6.19 9.41 21.69
CA LEU A 91 4.87 10.05 21.50
C LEU A 91 3.79 9.64 22.52
N LEU A 92 4.18 9.33 23.76
CA LEU A 92 3.24 9.21 24.91
C LEU A 92 3.68 10.10 26.07
#